data_AF-K1SMT1-F1
#
_entry.id   AF-K1SMT1-F1
#
_cell.length_a   1.000
_cell.length_b   1.000
_cell.length_c   1.000
_cell.angle_alpha   90.00
_cell.angle_beta   90.00
_cell.angle_gamma   90.00
#
_symmetry.space_group_name_H-M   'P 1'
#
loop_
_entity.id
_entity.type
_entity.pdbx_description
1 polymer ?
#
loop_
_entity_poly.entity_id
_entity_poly.type
_entity_poly.pdbx_seq_one_letter_code
_entity_poly.pdbx_strand_id
1 'polypeptide(L)'
;MTVGVMTSITYLASILLIVGVVYEHGFTISEVEAHQLQRLYHGVWIVFLVDVTLRILLEYKDTRRTFSKLTWILTILLYLTLIPVIFHRPEEEGAILQFWEFLHGKAYHLVLLLVFPFSSLSNGLVRLLGRRTNPSLILAASFLIIIMIGTGLLMLPRCTTNGISWVDSLFISTSAVCVTGLTSVDVASTFTPTGFVVIILLIQIGGLGVMTLTSFFAMFFMGNTSLYNQLVVRDMVSSNS
;
A
#
# COMPACT_ATOMS: atom_id res chain seq x y z
N MET A 1 -3.95 2.63 27.82
CA MET A 1 -4.18 1.17 27.64
C MET A 1 -5.21 0.90 26.54
N THR A 2 -6.34 1.61 26.54
CA THR A 2 -7.41 1.52 25.53
C THR A 2 -6.92 1.77 24.09
N VAL A 3 -6.11 2.82 23.87
CA VAL A 3 -5.62 3.20 22.54
C VAL A 3 -4.64 2.17 21.96
N GLY A 4 -3.83 1.53 22.80
CA GLY A 4 -2.91 0.47 22.39
C GLY A 4 -3.65 -0.77 21.90
N VAL A 5 -4.67 -1.21 22.64
CA VAL A 5 -5.54 -2.32 22.22
C VAL A 5 -6.22 -2.01 20.89
N MET A 6 -6.71 -0.77 20.72
CA MET A 6 -7.34 -0.32 19.48
C MET A 6 -6.38 -0.39 18.29
N THR A 7 -5.13 0.07 18.46
CA THR A 7 -4.12 -0.05 17.39
C THR A 7 -3.82 -1.50 17.01
N SER A 8 -3.75 -2.41 17.99
CA SER A 8 -3.53 -3.85 17.71
C SER A 8 -4.69 -4.47 16.93
N ILE A 9 -5.94 -4.13 17.29
CA ILE A 9 -7.13 -4.59 16.56
C ILE A 9 -7.10 -4.08 15.11
N THR A 10 -6.77 -2.81 14.91
CA THR A 10 -6.70 -2.19 13.59
C THR A 10 -5.60 -2.81 12.72
N TYR A 11 -4.44 -3.15 13.29
CA TYR A 11 -3.40 -3.89 12.56
C TYR A 11 -3.83 -5.32 12.20
N LEU A 12 -4.48 -6.05 13.12
CA LEU A 12 -4.99 -7.38 12.82
C LEU A 12 -6.04 -7.34 11.70
N ALA A 13 -6.98 -6.38 11.75
CA ALA A 13 -7.98 -6.18 10.71
C ALA A 13 -7.34 -5.83 9.35
N SER A 14 -6.27 -5.02 9.36
CA SER A 14 -5.49 -4.68 8.16
C SER A 14 -4.84 -5.91 7.52
N ILE A 15 -4.21 -6.77 8.33
CA ILE A 15 -3.58 -8.01 7.86
C ILE A 15 -4.64 -8.96 7.30
N LEU A 16 -5.74 -9.13 8.02
CA LEU A 16 -6.83 -10.02 7.61
C LEU A 16 -7.44 -9.56 6.27
N LEU A 17 -7.58 -8.24 6.07
CA LEU A 17 -8.04 -7.68 4.81
C LEU A 17 -7.09 -7.98 3.65
N ILE A 18 -5.79 -7.79 3.84
CA ILE A 18 -4.78 -8.10 2.82
C ILE A 18 -4.86 -9.58 2.42
N VAL A 19 -4.93 -10.47 3.41
CA VAL A 19 -5.09 -11.92 3.16
C VAL A 19 -6.39 -12.23 2.42
N GLY A 20 -7.49 -11.60 2.81
CA GLY A 20 -8.79 -11.73 2.13
C GLY A 20 -8.72 -11.32 0.66
N VAL A 21 -8.11 -10.17 0.37
CA VAL A 21 -7.94 -9.68 -1.02
C VAL A 21 -7.07 -10.61 -1.86
N VAL A 22 -5.97 -11.12 -1.27
CA VAL A 22 -5.11 -12.10 -1.94
C VAL A 22 -5.87 -13.41 -2.20
N TYR A 23 -6.70 -13.87 -1.26
CA TYR A 23 -7.52 -15.06 -1.45
C TYR A 23 -8.54 -14.87 -2.57
N GLU A 24 -9.22 -13.72 -2.58
CA GLU A 24 -10.24 -13.38 -3.57
C GLU A 24 -9.69 -13.38 -5.00
N HIS A 25 -8.54 -12.74 -5.19
CA HIS A 25 -7.96 -12.55 -6.51
C HIS A 25 -7.08 -13.73 -6.93
N GLY A 26 -6.60 -14.52 -5.96
CA GLY A 26 -5.66 -15.60 -6.17
C GLY A 26 -6.26 -16.99 -6.38
N PHE A 27 -7.44 -17.26 -5.80
CA PHE A 27 -8.09 -18.57 -5.88
C PHE A 27 -9.45 -18.49 -6.59
N THR A 28 -9.91 -19.62 -7.11
CA THR A 28 -11.27 -19.77 -7.65
C THR A 28 -12.25 -19.94 -6.49
N ILE A 29 -12.99 -18.88 -6.18
CA ILE A 29 -13.87 -18.81 -5.01
C ILE A 29 -15.21 -19.51 -5.28
N SER A 30 -15.69 -20.29 -4.33
CA SER A 30 -17.07 -20.82 -4.32
C SER A 30 -18.08 -19.79 -3.81
N GLU A 31 -19.36 -19.88 -4.22
CA GLU A 31 -20.46 -18.99 -3.77
C GLU A 31 -20.51 -18.80 -2.24
N VAL A 32 -20.21 -19.86 -1.47
CA VAL A 32 -20.19 -19.82 0.01
C VAL A 32 -19.02 -18.99 0.55
N GLU A 33 -17.84 -19.10 -0.08
CA GLU A 33 -16.63 -18.38 0.31
C GLU A 33 -16.75 -16.89 -0.05
N ALA A 34 -17.42 -16.56 -1.15
CA ALA A 34 -17.70 -15.17 -1.53
C ALA A 34 -18.53 -14.44 -0.45
N HIS A 35 -19.54 -15.11 0.12
CA HIS A 35 -20.32 -14.55 1.22
C HIS A 35 -19.51 -14.40 2.52
N GLN A 36 -18.58 -15.31 2.82
CA GLN A 36 -17.68 -15.17 3.97
C GLN A 36 -16.73 -13.98 3.79
N LEU A 37 -16.18 -13.82 2.60
CA LEU A 37 -15.28 -12.73 2.27
C LEU A 37 -15.98 -11.36 2.31
N GLN A 38 -17.21 -11.28 1.81
CA GLN A 38 -18.00 -10.05 1.92
C GLN A 38 -18.29 -9.67 3.38
N ARG A 39 -18.61 -10.65 4.24
CA ARG A 39 -18.76 -10.41 5.69
C ARG A 39 -17.47 -9.93 6.32
N LEU A 40 -16.33 -10.48 5.90
CA LEU A 40 -15.03 -10.04 6.36
C LEU A 40 -14.76 -8.57 5.99
N TYR A 41 -14.94 -8.19 4.73
CA TYR A 41 -14.71 -6.81 4.29
C TYR A 41 -15.62 -5.81 5.00
N HIS A 42 -16.88 -6.16 5.20
CA HIS A 42 -17.80 -5.34 5.97
C HIS A 42 -17.37 -5.22 7.43
N GLY A 43 -16.92 -6.32 8.06
CA GLY A 43 -16.39 -6.31 9.42
C GLY A 43 -15.16 -5.41 9.57
N VAL A 44 -14.20 -5.51 8.64
CA VAL A 44 -13.00 -4.66 8.64
C VAL A 44 -13.35 -3.18 8.45
N TRP A 45 -14.30 -2.88 7.56
CA TRP A 45 -14.81 -1.52 7.35
C TRP A 45 -15.40 -0.92 8.65
N ILE A 46 -16.20 -1.68 9.39
CA ILE A 46 -16.73 -1.25 10.70
C ILE A 46 -15.58 -0.98 11.69
N VAL A 47 -14.59 -1.88 11.77
CA VAL A 47 -13.45 -1.70 12.66
C VAL A 47 -12.71 -0.39 12.36
N PHE A 48 -12.46 -0.08 11.08
CA PHE A 48 -11.81 1.19 10.72
C PHE A 48 -12.65 2.41 11.06
N LEU A 49 -13.96 2.38 10.82
CA LEU A 49 -14.84 3.49 11.21
C LEU A 49 -14.83 3.70 12.72
N VAL A 50 -14.96 2.65 13.50
CA VAL A 50 -14.95 2.71 14.97
C VAL A 50 -13.60 3.22 15.48
N ASP A 51 -12.49 2.70 14.95
CA ASP A 51 -11.14 3.11 15.33
C ASP A 51 -10.93 4.61 15.08
N VAL A 52 -11.26 5.10 13.88
CA VAL A 52 -11.12 6.52 13.53
C VAL A 52 -12.04 7.40 14.36
N THR A 53 -13.29 6.99 14.57
CA THR A 53 -14.25 7.71 15.42
C THR A 53 -13.73 7.86 16.85
N LEU A 54 -13.24 6.76 17.43
CA LEU A 54 -12.71 6.76 18.79
C LEU A 54 -11.43 7.60 18.92
N ARG A 55 -10.53 7.60 17.93
CA ARG A 55 -9.34 8.47 17.93
C ARG A 55 -9.71 9.95 17.91
N ILE A 56 -10.67 10.33 17.07
CA ILE A 56 -11.14 11.71 16.98
C ILE A 56 -11.81 12.14 18.30
N LEU A 57 -12.63 11.27 18.91
CA LEU A 57 -13.38 11.59 20.13
C LEU A 57 -12.48 11.63 21.39
N LEU A 58 -11.60 10.65 21.55
CA LEU A 58 -10.79 10.49 22.77
C LEU A 58 -9.46 11.27 22.71
N GLU A 59 -8.88 11.45 21.53
CA GLU A 59 -7.54 12.01 21.34
C GLU A 59 -7.53 13.16 20.32
N TYR A 60 -8.57 14.01 20.32
CA TYR A 60 -8.70 15.11 19.35
C TYR A 60 -7.42 15.97 19.21
N LYS A 61 -6.80 16.32 20.35
CA LYS A 61 -5.62 17.18 20.39
C LYS A 61 -4.34 16.51 19.86
N ASP A 62 -4.20 15.19 20.04
CA ASP A 62 -3.04 14.42 19.59
C ASP A 62 -3.20 13.97 18.12
N THR A 63 -4.42 13.55 17.76
CA THR A 63 -4.83 13.21 16.38
C THR A 63 -4.55 14.37 15.42
N ARG A 64 -4.91 15.61 15.80
CA ARG A 64 -4.67 16.78 14.95
C ARG A 64 -3.18 17.06 14.68
N ARG A 65 -2.29 16.66 15.59
CA ARG A 65 -0.83 16.80 15.42
C ARG A 65 -0.21 15.64 14.65
N THR A 66 -0.72 14.43 14.87
CA THR A 66 -0.16 13.20 14.31
C THR A 66 -0.64 12.93 12.88
N PHE A 67 -1.88 13.31 12.54
CA PHE A 67 -2.44 13.02 11.23
C PHE A 67 -1.84 13.92 10.16
N SER A 68 -1.21 13.29 9.16
CA SER A 68 -0.83 13.98 7.92
C SER A 68 -2.09 14.44 7.17
N LYS A 69 -1.94 15.43 6.27
CA LYS A 69 -3.04 15.88 5.40
C LYS A 69 -3.69 14.71 4.64
N LEU A 70 -2.90 13.73 4.21
CA LEU A 70 -3.39 12.52 3.54
C LEU A 70 -4.31 11.68 4.45
N THR A 71 -3.94 11.51 5.72
CA THR A 71 -4.72 10.72 6.68
C THR A 71 -6.08 11.37 6.95
N TRP A 72 -6.13 12.70 7.00
CA TRP A 72 -7.38 13.45 7.08
C TRP A 72 -8.26 13.27 5.84
N ILE A 73 -7.69 13.34 4.64
CA ILE A 73 -8.41 13.10 3.38
C ILE A 73 -9.00 11.69 3.37
N LEU A 74 -8.17 10.68 3.68
CA LEU A 74 -8.60 9.27 3.75
C LEU A 74 -9.71 9.06 4.78
N THR A 75 -9.64 9.75 5.91
CA THR A 75 -10.69 9.72 6.94
C THR A 75 -12.00 10.27 6.41
N ILE A 76 -11.98 11.45 5.78
CA ILE A 76 -13.19 12.05 5.20
C ILE A 76 -13.79 11.12 4.13
N LEU A 77 -12.94 10.57 3.27
CA LEU A 77 -13.32 9.64 2.21
C LEU A 77 -13.92 8.35 2.80
N LEU A 78 -13.37 7.84 3.91
CA LEU A 78 -13.93 6.72 4.65
C LEU A 78 -15.32 7.06 5.21
N TYR A 79 -15.52 8.20 5.86
CA TYR A 79 -16.86 8.61 6.34
C TYR A 79 -17.87 8.79 5.19
N LEU A 80 -17.43 9.19 4.01
CA LEU A 80 -18.28 9.32 2.83
C LEU A 80 -18.95 7.99 2.43
N THR A 81 -18.34 6.85 2.78
CA THR A 81 -18.94 5.51 2.57
C THR A 81 -20.22 5.29 3.40
N LEU A 82 -20.44 6.05 4.48
CA LEU A 82 -21.65 5.93 5.29
C LEU A 82 -22.88 6.54 4.61
N ILE A 83 -22.69 7.47 3.66
CA ILE A 83 -23.80 8.11 2.94
C ILE A 83 -24.70 7.06 2.25
N PRO A 84 -24.20 6.18 1.37
CA PRO A 84 -25.05 5.17 0.73
C PRO A 84 -25.57 4.08 1.67
N VAL A 85 -25.02 3.96 2.89
CA VAL A 85 -25.50 3.02 3.91
C VAL A 85 -26.67 3.60 4.70
N ILE A 86 -26.64 4.92 4.97
CA ILE A 86 -27.67 5.62 5.76
C ILE A 86 -28.82 6.10 4.86
N PHE A 87 -28.50 6.56 3.64
CA PHE A 87 -29.47 7.11 2.71
C PHE A 87 -29.83 6.09 1.63
N HIS A 88 -31.14 5.84 1.48
CA HIS A 88 -31.69 5.00 0.42
C HIS A 88 -31.37 5.56 -0.96
N ARG A 89 -31.32 4.68 -1.97
CA ARG A 89 -31.04 5.05 -3.36
C ARG A 89 -32.00 6.17 -3.81
N PRO A 90 -31.50 7.29 -4.35
CA PRO A 90 -32.37 8.36 -4.85
C PRO A 90 -33.16 7.86 -6.07
N GLU A 91 -34.46 8.17 -6.13
CA GLU A 91 -35.36 7.77 -7.23
C GLU A 91 -35.23 8.68 -8.47
N GLU A 92 -34.71 9.90 -8.28
CA GLU A 92 -34.51 10.89 -9.35
C GLU A 92 -33.21 10.61 -10.14
N GLU A 93 -33.33 10.45 -11.46
CA GLU A 93 -32.17 10.35 -12.35
C GLU A 93 -31.47 11.71 -12.48
N GLY A 94 -30.24 11.79 -12.00
CA GLY A 94 -29.43 13.00 -12.03
C GLY A 94 -28.04 12.83 -11.42
N ALA A 95 -27.34 13.94 -11.21
CA ALA A 95 -25.98 13.93 -10.63
C ALA A 95 -25.90 13.27 -9.24
N ILE A 96 -27.01 13.28 -8.50
CA ILE A 96 -27.12 12.67 -7.16
C ILE A 96 -27.11 11.14 -7.24
N LEU A 97 -27.78 10.54 -8.25
CA LEU A 97 -27.75 9.10 -8.49
C LEU A 97 -26.35 8.64 -8.89
N GLN A 98 -25.69 9.36 -9.80
CA GLN A 98 -24.33 9.03 -10.25
C GLN A 98 -23.31 9.13 -9.10
N PHE A 99 -23.44 10.15 -8.25
CA PHE A 99 -22.61 10.28 -7.05
C PHE A 99 -22.88 9.15 -6.04
N TRP A 100 -24.15 8.78 -5.83
CA TRP A 100 -24.52 7.68 -4.96
C TRP A 100 -23.97 6.34 -5.47
N GLU A 101 -24.09 6.07 -6.77
CA GLU A 101 -23.54 4.86 -7.41
C GLU A 101 -22.01 4.82 -7.34
N PHE A 102 -21.34 5.96 -7.49
CA PHE A 102 -19.89 6.06 -7.28
C PHE A 102 -19.50 5.69 -5.84
N LEU A 103 -20.20 6.25 -4.85
CA LEU A 103 -19.94 5.95 -3.43
C LEU A 103 -20.28 4.51 -3.07
N HIS A 104 -21.36 3.95 -3.63
CA HIS A 104 -21.75 2.57 -3.40
C HIS A 104 -20.88 1.57 -4.16
N GLY A 105 -20.10 2.03 -5.15
CA GLY A 105 -19.28 1.18 -6.00
C GLY A 105 -18.30 0.30 -5.21
N LYS A 106 -18.20 -0.97 -5.63
CA LYS A 106 -17.24 -1.93 -5.05
C LYS A 106 -15.80 -1.45 -5.16
N ALA A 107 -15.44 -0.84 -6.30
CA ALA A 107 -14.10 -0.32 -6.54
C ALA A 107 -13.71 0.79 -5.55
N TYR A 108 -14.63 1.71 -5.26
CA TYR A 108 -14.41 2.78 -4.28
C TYR A 108 -14.11 2.21 -2.90
N HIS A 109 -14.95 1.28 -2.43
CA HIS A 109 -14.78 0.61 -1.14
C HIS A 109 -13.47 -0.18 -1.07
N LEU A 110 -13.14 -0.96 -2.09
CA LEU A 110 -11.91 -1.75 -2.12
C LEU A 110 -10.65 -0.86 -2.14
N VAL A 111 -10.62 0.20 -2.95
CA VAL A 111 -9.47 1.11 -3.01
C VAL A 111 -9.26 1.80 -1.66
N LEU A 112 -10.32 2.31 -1.04
CA LEU A 112 -10.25 2.90 0.30
C LEU A 112 -9.74 1.89 1.33
N LEU A 113 -10.31 0.69 1.33
CA LEU A 113 -9.96 -0.37 2.26
C LEU A 113 -8.55 -0.91 2.02
N LEU A 114 -7.93 -0.70 0.86
CA LEU A 114 -6.51 -1.03 0.64
C LEU A 114 -5.58 0.11 1.07
N VAL A 115 -5.93 1.36 0.75
CA VAL A 115 -5.06 2.52 1.01
C VAL A 115 -5.04 2.88 2.50
N PHE A 116 -6.17 2.76 3.20
CA PHE A 116 -6.29 3.10 4.61
C PHE A 116 -5.39 2.22 5.54
N PRO A 117 -5.46 0.87 5.48
CA PRO A 117 -4.54 0.02 6.22
C PRO A 117 -3.09 0.15 5.79
N PHE A 118 -2.82 0.42 4.51
CA PHE A 118 -1.44 0.66 4.05
C PHE A 118 -0.82 1.86 4.77
N SER A 119 -1.56 2.97 4.90
CA SER A 119 -1.10 4.15 5.66
C SER A 119 -0.89 3.84 7.15
N SER A 120 -1.80 3.06 7.73
CA SER A 120 -1.73 2.66 9.14
C SER A 120 -0.52 1.75 9.42
N LEU A 121 -0.33 0.72 8.59
CA LEU A 121 0.77 -0.24 8.71
C LEU A 121 2.12 0.42 8.46
N SER A 122 2.20 1.33 7.48
CA SER A 122 3.41 2.11 7.19
C SER A 122 3.91 2.87 8.42
N ASN A 123 3.01 3.57 9.13
CA ASN A 123 3.35 4.28 10.35
C ASN A 123 3.83 3.33 11.48
N GLY A 124 3.24 2.13 11.56
CA GLY A 124 3.66 1.08 12.50
C GLY A 124 5.06 0.54 12.19
N LEU A 125 5.35 0.26 10.92
CA LEU A 125 6.66 -0.20 10.45
C LEU A 125 7.76 0.82 10.74
N VAL A 126 7.51 2.11 10.48
CA VAL A 126 8.46 3.18 10.77
C VAL A 126 8.78 3.25 12.27
N ARG A 127 7.79 3.07 13.15
CA ARG A 127 8.01 3.03 14.61
C ARG A 127 8.84 1.84 15.05
N LEU A 128 8.68 0.67 14.40
CA LEU A 128 9.46 -0.54 14.69
C LEU A 128 10.91 -0.41 14.19
N LEU A 129 11.11 0.14 12.99
CA LEU A 129 12.44 0.30 12.36
C LEU A 129 13.24 1.49 12.90
N GLY A 130 12.64 2.40 13.67
CA GLY A 130 13.29 3.58 14.24
C GLY A 130 14.37 3.31 15.30
N ARG A 131 14.70 2.04 15.61
CA ARG A 131 15.70 1.66 16.61
C ARG A 131 17.05 1.34 15.96
N ARG A 132 17.98 2.30 15.88
CA ARG A 132 19.45 2.11 15.70
C ARG A 132 19.87 1.01 14.68
N THR A 133 19.12 0.81 13.60
CA THR A 133 19.43 -0.21 12.58
C THR A 133 20.20 0.40 11.40
N ASN A 134 21.17 -0.34 10.87
CA ASN A 134 21.95 0.08 9.70
C ASN A 134 21.02 0.28 8.48
N PRO A 135 20.98 1.48 7.86
CA PRO A 135 20.10 1.79 6.73
C PRO A 135 20.22 0.80 5.57
N SER A 136 21.44 0.34 5.28
CA SER A 136 21.70 -0.66 4.23
C SER A 136 21.05 -2.01 4.53
N LEU A 137 21.02 -2.43 5.80
CA LEU A 137 20.40 -3.69 6.22
C LEU A 137 18.87 -3.59 6.19
N ILE A 138 18.31 -2.43 6.55
CA ILE A 138 16.88 -2.15 6.41
C ILE A 138 16.45 -2.31 4.95
N LEU A 139 17.23 -1.74 4.03
CA LEU A 139 16.92 -1.78 2.60
C LEU A 139 17.10 -3.19 2.01
N ALA A 140 18.16 -3.89 2.37
CA ALA A 140 18.33 -5.29 1.96
C ALA A 140 17.18 -6.18 2.48
N ALA A 141 16.79 -6.00 3.74
CA ALA A 141 15.69 -6.74 4.34
C ALA A 141 14.34 -6.39 3.67
N SER A 142 14.09 -5.12 3.32
CA SER A 142 12.84 -4.74 2.65
C SER A 142 12.74 -5.37 1.26
N PHE A 143 13.83 -5.36 0.48
CA PHE A 143 13.87 -6.04 -0.83
C PHE A 143 13.63 -7.53 -0.69
N LEU A 144 14.29 -8.19 0.27
CA LEU A 144 14.11 -9.62 0.52
C LEU A 144 12.65 -9.95 0.87
N ILE A 145 12.02 -9.17 1.75
CA ILE A 145 10.61 -9.38 2.13
C ILE A 145 9.69 -9.21 0.91
N ILE A 146 9.90 -8.17 0.10
CA ILE A 146 9.09 -7.94 -1.11
C ILE A 146 9.27 -9.07 -2.12
N ILE A 147 10.50 -9.58 -2.30
CA ILE A 147 10.78 -10.74 -3.17
C ILE A 147 10.05 -11.98 -2.66
N MET A 148 10.09 -12.26 -1.36
CA MET A 148 9.40 -13.42 -0.79
C MET A 148 7.88 -13.31 -0.94
N ILE A 149 7.31 -12.11 -0.72
CA ILE A 149 5.88 -11.84 -0.94
C ILE A 149 5.53 -12.00 -2.43
N GLY A 150 6.32 -11.43 -3.33
CA GLY A 150 6.13 -11.53 -4.78
C GLY A 150 6.20 -12.97 -5.28
N THR A 151 7.15 -13.76 -4.76
CA THR A 151 7.27 -15.20 -5.02
C THR A 151 5.97 -15.92 -4.64
N GLY A 152 5.46 -15.69 -3.42
CA GLY A 152 4.19 -16.25 -2.97
C GLY A 152 3.00 -15.81 -3.84
N LEU A 153 2.96 -14.52 -4.23
CA LEU A 153 1.91 -13.97 -5.09
C LEU A 153 1.90 -14.57 -6.50
N LEU A 154 3.08 -14.85 -7.07
CA LEU A 154 3.20 -15.43 -8.41
C LEU A 154 2.87 -16.93 -8.43
N MET A 155 2.95 -17.62 -7.29
CA MET A 155 2.58 -19.04 -7.20
C MET A 155 1.08 -19.29 -7.04
N LEU A 156 0.24 -18.25 -6.92
CA LEU A 156 -1.21 -18.44 -6.83
C LEU A 156 -1.79 -19.01 -8.12
N PRO A 157 -2.79 -19.90 -8.03
CA PRO A 157 -3.32 -20.62 -9.19
C PRO A 157 -3.94 -19.68 -10.23
N ARG A 158 -4.49 -18.52 -9.84
CA ARG A 158 -4.97 -17.52 -10.80
C ARG A 158 -3.87 -16.72 -11.49
N CYS A 159 -2.64 -16.69 -10.97
CA CYS A 159 -1.53 -15.95 -11.55
C CYS A 159 -0.85 -16.71 -12.70
N THR A 160 -0.98 -18.04 -12.75
CA THR A 160 -0.30 -18.91 -13.71
C THR A 160 -1.25 -19.78 -14.50
N THR A 161 -0.93 -20.10 -15.75
CA THR A 161 -1.76 -20.96 -16.61
C THR A 161 -1.64 -22.44 -16.24
N ASN A 162 -0.43 -22.94 -16.00
CA ASN A 162 -0.14 -24.36 -15.70
C ASN A 162 0.58 -24.57 -14.36
N GLY A 163 0.58 -23.56 -13.49
CA GLY A 163 1.47 -23.52 -12.32
C GLY A 163 2.90 -23.11 -12.68
N ILE A 164 3.70 -22.79 -11.67
CA ILE A 164 5.10 -22.40 -11.81
C ILE A 164 5.92 -23.06 -10.70
N SER A 165 7.18 -23.42 -10.99
CA SER A 165 8.08 -23.95 -9.96
C SER A 165 8.43 -22.85 -8.94
N TRP A 166 8.70 -23.24 -7.69
CA TRP A 166 9.10 -22.29 -6.65
C TRP A 166 10.36 -21.51 -7.04
N VAL A 167 11.34 -22.19 -7.64
CA VAL A 167 12.61 -21.57 -8.08
C VAL A 167 12.36 -20.55 -9.18
N ASP A 168 11.51 -20.87 -10.17
CA ASP A 168 11.17 -19.95 -11.25
C ASP A 168 10.40 -18.74 -10.73
N SER A 169 9.43 -18.95 -9.84
CA SER A 169 8.70 -17.84 -9.22
C SER A 169 9.59 -16.91 -8.41
N LEU A 170 10.58 -17.47 -7.69
CA LEU A 170 11.57 -16.71 -6.93
C LEU A 170 12.48 -15.91 -7.88
N PHE A 171 12.91 -16.52 -8.98
CA PHE A 171 13.75 -15.88 -9.98
C PHE A 171 13.01 -14.71 -10.65
N ILE A 172 11.78 -14.94 -11.13
CA ILE A 172 10.94 -13.90 -11.75
C ILE A 172 10.66 -12.77 -10.75
N SER A 173 10.29 -13.09 -9.51
CA SER A 173 10.05 -12.08 -8.48
C SER A 173 11.32 -11.26 -8.17
N THR A 174 12.48 -11.90 -8.07
CA THR A 174 13.76 -11.22 -7.83
C THR A 174 14.11 -10.31 -9.01
N SER A 175 13.98 -10.83 -10.23
CA SER A 175 14.26 -10.09 -11.46
C SER A 175 13.37 -8.86 -11.60
N ALA A 176 12.07 -8.98 -11.27
CA ALA A 176 11.11 -7.90 -11.30
C ALA A 176 11.43 -6.82 -10.25
N VAL A 177 11.64 -7.21 -8.99
CA VAL A 177 11.94 -6.26 -7.90
C VAL A 177 13.29 -5.56 -8.10
N CYS A 178 14.29 -6.26 -8.64
CA CYS A 178 15.58 -5.66 -8.95
C CYS A 178 15.61 -4.96 -10.32
N VAL A 179 14.49 -4.99 -11.08
CA VAL A 179 14.33 -4.36 -12.40
C VAL A 179 15.43 -4.81 -13.39
N THR A 180 15.78 -6.10 -13.37
CA THR A 180 16.86 -6.65 -14.21
C THR A 180 16.39 -7.10 -15.59
N GLY A 181 15.12 -7.50 -15.72
CA GLY A 181 14.52 -7.93 -17.00
C GLY A 181 14.87 -9.36 -17.43
N LEU A 182 15.47 -10.18 -16.56
CA LEU A 182 15.76 -11.59 -16.83
C LEU A 182 14.55 -12.49 -16.53
N THR A 183 14.33 -13.53 -17.33
CA THR A 183 13.22 -14.47 -17.14
C THR A 183 13.70 -15.92 -17.23
N SER A 184 13.34 -16.77 -16.27
CA SER A 184 13.69 -18.20 -16.30
C SER A 184 12.71 -19.05 -17.10
N VAL A 185 11.49 -18.53 -17.29
CA VAL A 185 10.41 -19.12 -18.07
C VAL A 185 9.85 -18.09 -19.05
N ASP A 186 9.11 -18.54 -20.06
CA ASP A 186 8.38 -17.63 -20.95
C ASP A 186 7.20 -16.99 -20.21
N VAL A 187 7.35 -15.69 -19.89
CA VAL A 187 6.37 -14.94 -19.09
C VAL A 187 5.04 -14.82 -19.84
N ALA A 188 5.08 -14.72 -21.17
CA ALA A 188 3.90 -14.50 -22.00
C ALA A 188 2.93 -15.69 -21.97
N SER A 189 3.45 -16.92 -21.95
CA SER A 189 2.65 -18.15 -21.90
C SER A 189 2.40 -18.66 -20.48
N THR A 190 3.28 -18.35 -19.53
CA THR A 190 3.19 -18.88 -18.15
C THR A 190 2.22 -18.10 -17.27
N PHE A 191 2.18 -16.77 -17.39
CA PHE A 191 1.38 -15.92 -16.51
C PHE A 191 0.06 -15.49 -17.15
N THR A 192 -0.95 -15.36 -16.31
CA THR A 192 -2.27 -14.82 -16.67
C THR A 192 -2.24 -13.29 -16.60
N PRO A 193 -3.30 -12.58 -17.04
CA PRO A 193 -3.44 -11.13 -16.81
C PRO A 193 -3.24 -10.72 -15.35
N THR A 194 -3.73 -11.52 -14.40
CA THR A 194 -3.52 -11.28 -12.96
C THR A 194 -2.05 -11.42 -12.58
N GLY A 195 -1.35 -12.42 -13.12
CA GLY A 195 0.11 -12.58 -12.94
C GLY A 195 0.90 -11.40 -13.50
N PHE A 196 0.54 -10.88 -14.68
CA PHE A 196 1.18 -9.69 -15.23
C PHE A 196 1.01 -8.45 -14.35
N VAL A 197 -0.18 -8.25 -13.77
CA VAL A 197 -0.40 -7.14 -12.82
C VAL A 197 0.55 -7.26 -11.62
N VAL A 198 0.71 -8.46 -11.06
CA VAL A 198 1.67 -8.69 -9.95
C VAL A 198 3.10 -8.36 -10.39
N ILE A 199 3.54 -8.84 -11.55
CA ILE A 199 4.90 -8.56 -12.07
C ILE A 199 5.11 -7.05 -12.25
N ILE A 200 4.15 -6.35 -12.85
CA ILE A 200 4.22 -4.89 -13.05
C ILE A 200 4.31 -4.16 -11.70
N LEU A 201 3.51 -4.57 -10.70
CA LEU A 201 3.61 -3.98 -9.36
C LEU A 201 4.97 -4.21 -8.71
N LEU A 202 5.54 -5.41 -8.83
CA LEU A 202 6.88 -5.72 -8.33
C LEU A 202 7.96 -4.86 -9.00
N ILE A 203 7.87 -4.66 -10.33
CA ILE A 203 8.76 -3.76 -11.07
C ILE A 203 8.66 -2.33 -10.57
N GLN A 204 7.43 -1.82 -10.35
CA GLN A 204 7.22 -0.44 -9.91
C GLN A 204 7.73 -0.21 -8.47
N ILE A 205 7.43 -1.15 -7.56
CA ILE A 205 7.93 -1.10 -6.18
C ILE A 205 9.46 -1.17 -6.16
N GLY A 206 10.03 -2.07 -6.96
CA GLY A 206 11.47 -2.22 -7.14
C GLY A 206 12.15 -0.96 -7.66
N GLY A 207 11.60 -0.37 -8.73
CA GLY A 207 12.10 0.84 -9.37
C GLY A 207 12.15 2.03 -8.41
N LEU A 208 11.09 2.24 -7.61
CA LEU A 208 11.10 3.28 -6.56
C LEU A 208 12.18 3.04 -5.50
N GLY A 209 12.44 1.77 -5.14
CA GLY A 209 13.50 1.39 -4.22
C GLY A 209 14.89 1.71 -4.76
N VAL A 210 15.17 1.34 -6.02
CA VAL A 210 16.45 1.62 -6.68
C VAL A 210 16.69 3.12 -6.84
N MET A 211 15.66 3.89 -7.20
CA MET A 211 15.76 5.37 -7.29
C MET A 211 16.12 5.98 -5.95
N THR A 212 15.46 5.55 -4.87
CA THR A 212 15.74 6.02 -3.51
C THR A 212 17.18 5.71 -3.09
N LEU A 213 17.65 4.49 -3.36
CA LEU A 213 19.02 4.08 -3.09
C LEU A 213 20.04 4.92 -3.88
N THR A 214 19.76 5.13 -5.17
CA THR A 214 20.60 5.94 -6.05
C THR A 214 20.67 7.38 -5.56
N SER A 215 19.55 7.99 -5.15
CA SER A 215 19.54 9.33 -4.56
C SER A 215 20.28 9.39 -3.23
N PHE A 216 20.14 8.38 -2.36
CA PHE A 216 20.89 8.29 -1.11
C PHE A 216 22.40 8.23 -1.34
N PHE A 217 22.86 7.35 -2.22
CA PHE A 217 24.29 7.28 -2.57
C PHE A 217 24.75 8.55 -3.27
N ALA A 218 23.97 9.11 -4.19
CA ALA A 218 24.29 10.37 -4.83
C ALA A 218 24.48 11.48 -3.80
N MET A 219 23.59 11.63 -2.82
CA MET A 219 23.75 12.59 -1.71
C MET A 219 24.97 12.29 -0.83
N PHE A 220 25.25 11.02 -0.55
CA PHE A 220 26.40 10.59 0.25
C PHE A 220 27.73 10.92 -0.46
N PHE A 221 27.83 10.65 -1.77
CA PHE A 221 29.01 10.94 -2.57
C PHE A 221 29.10 12.42 -3.00
N MET A 222 27.97 13.12 -3.16
CA MET A 222 27.91 14.59 -3.36
C MET A 222 28.09 15.37 -2.06
N GLY A 223 28.47 14.71 -0.96
CA GLY A 223 28.74 15.29 0.36
C GLY A 223 29.92 16.28 0.41
N ASN A 224 30.01 17.24 -0.52
CA ASN A 224 30.91 18.39 -0.43
C ASN A 224 30.51 19.65 -1.23
N THR A 225 29.29 19.81 -1.74
CA THR A 225 28.80 21.16 -2.10
C THR A 225 27.99 21.74 -0.94
N SER A 226 28.73 22.12 0.10
CA SER A 226 28.25 22.91 1.23
C SER A 226 27.40 24.08 0.74
N LEU A 227 26.32 24.39 1.46
CA LEU A 227 25.48 25.58 1.27
C LEU A 227 26.33 26.87 1.20
N TYR A 228 27.51 26.85 1.83
CA TYR A 228 28.57 27.85 1.71
C TYR A 228 29.10 28.03 0.27
N ASN A 229 29.37 26.95 -0.48
CA ASN A 229 29.82 27.02 -1.87
C ASN A 229 28.73 27.61 -2.78
N GLN A 230 27.45 27.35 -2.48
CA GLN A 230 26.33 27.97 -3.20
C GLN A 230 26.19 29.47 -2.88
N LEU A 231 26.43 29.87 -1.63
CA LEU A 231 26.42 31.28 -1.22
C LEU A 231 27.62 32.06 -1.79
N VAL A 232 28.82 31.48 -1.81
CA VAL A 232 30.02 32.10 -2.40
C VAL A 232 29.87 32.29 -3.91
N VAL A 233 29.29 31.33 -4.63
CA VAL A 233 28.97 31.49 -6.06
C VAL A 233 27.93 32.60 -6.26
N ARG A 234 26.91 32.68 -5.40
CA ARG A 234 25.90 33.76 -5.45
C ARG A 234 26.54 35.13 -5.23
N ASP A 235 27.45 35.24 -4.26
CA ASP A 235 28.09 36.50 -3.91
C ASP A 235 29.07 36.95 -5.02
N MET A 236 29.82 36.02 -5.64
CA MET A 236 30.67 36.32 -6.82
C MET A 236 29.86 36.75 -8.05
N VAL A 237 28.69 36.16 -8.27
CA VAL A 237 27.79 36.58 -9.37
C VAL A 237 27.16 37.94 -9.08
N SER A 238 26.95 38.29 -7.80
CA SER A 238 26.37 39.57 -7.38
C SER A 238 27.36 40.73 -7.30
N SER A 239 28.68 40.47 -7.28
CA SER A 239 29.70 41.52 -7.09
C SER A 239 30.21 42.16 -8.38
N ASN A 240 29.51 42.01 -9.51
CA ASN A 240 29.92 42.58 -10.80
C ASN A 240 28.85 43.48 -11.45
N SER A 241 28.08 44.19 -10.62
CA SER A 241 27.28 45.36 -11.00
C SER A 241 27.56 46.54 -10.08
#